data_AF-A0A0C9ZA52-F1
#
_entry.id   AF-A0A0C9ZA52-F1
#
_cell.length_a   1.000
_cell.length_b   1.000
_cell.length_c   1.000
_cell.angle_alpha   90.00
_cell.angle_beta   90.00
_cell.angle_gamma   90.00
#
_symmetry.space_group_name_H-M   'P 1'
#
loop_
_entity.id
_entity.type
_entity.pdbx_description
1 polymer ?
#
loop_
_entity_poly.entity_id
_entity_poly.type
_entity_poly.pdbx_seq_one_letter_code
_entity_poly.pdbx_strand_id
1 'polypeptide(L)'
;VEEQMGIFLYMCMTGLSSHLVGECFQHSMDTITKYFKCLITFFSSPLFYESQVQFPMSNTPISQKITRDPHFRFFDQCIGAVNSSHICVFPSSNNHAFLCNRKGFLSQNCLLACDFNFKFHLHAVQVGHVSH
;
A
#
# COMPACT_ATOMS: atom_id res chain seq x y z
N VAL A 1 21.12 -7.54 -8.08
CA VAL A 1 19.65 -7.34 -7.92
C VAL A 1 19.28 -7.25 -6.45
N GLU A 2 19.72 -8.19 -5.60
CA GLU A 2 19.44 -8.19 -4.15
C GLU A 2 19.86 -6.90 -3.44
N GLU A 3 21.09 -6.42 -3.68
CA GLU A 3 21.57 -5.16 -3.09
C GLU A 3 20.72 -3.95 -3.50
N GLN A 4 20.32 -3.87 -4.78
CA GLN A 4 19.46 -2.79 -5.27
C GLN A 4 18.10 -2.81 -4.55
N MET A 5 17.51 -4.00 -4.38
CA MET A 5 16.27 -4.17 -3.63
C MET A 5 16.44 -3.80 -2.16
N GLY A 6 17.55 -4.20 -1.53
CA GLY A 6 17.89 -3.85 -0.16
C GLY A 6 17.98 -2.34 0.05
N ILE A 7 18.69 -1.63 -0.84
CA ILE A 7 18.80 -0.17 -0.84
C ILE A 7 17.43 0.47 -1.02
N PHE A 8 16.62 0.02 -1.98
CA PHE A 8 15.28 0.55 -2.20
C PHE A 8 14.37 0.40 -0.97
N LEU A 9 14.32 -0.79 -0.38
CA LEU A 9 13.53 -1.05 0.83
C LEU A 9 14.03 -0.23 2.02
N TYR A 10 15.34 -0.11 2.18
CA TYR A 10 15.95 0.72 3.22
C TYR A 10 15.56 2.20 3.06
N MET A 11 15.59 2.72 1.83
CA MET A 11 15.13 4.08 1.52
C MET A 11 13.64 4.26 1.82
N CYS A 12 12.78 3.32 1.41
CA CYS A 12 11.34 3.38 1.70
C CYS A 12 11.04 3.35 3.20
N MET A 13 11.79 2.58 3.99
CA MET A 13 11.57 2.46 5.43
C MET A 13 12.08 3.66 6.22
N THR A 14 13.24 4.18 5.86
CA THR A 14 13.94 5.21 6.66
C THR A 14 13.66 6.64 6.19
N GLY A 15 13.27 6.83 4.93
CA GLY A 15 13.10 8.15 4.34
C GLY A 15 14.39 8.97 4.24
N LEU A 16 15.56 8.34 4.37
CA LEU A 16 16.86 9.01 4.31
C LEU A 16 17.17 9.52 2.89
N SER A 17 17.97 10.58 2.83
CA SER A 17 18.44 11.13 1.56
C SER A 17 19.39 10.15 0.85
N SER A 18 19.48 10.26 -0.48
CA SER A 18 20.40 9.46 -1.29
C SER A 18 21.87 9.62 -0.88
N HIS A 19 22.23 10.75 -0.30
CA HIS A 19 23.56 11.00 0.27
C HIS A 19 23.84 10.07 1.45
N LEU A 20 22.99 10.09 2.48
CA LEU A 20 23.17 9.29 3.70
C LEU A 20 23.13 7.79 3.39
N VAL A 21 22.25 7.39 2.47
CA VAL A 21 22.17 6.01 2.01
C VAL A 21 23.45 5.62 1.23
N GLY A 22 24.00 6.54 0.43
CA GLY A 22 25.28 6.33 -0.25
C GLY A 22 26.42 6.10 0.72
N GLU A 23 26.47 6.85 1.83
CA GLU A 23 27.44 6.62 2.91
C GLU A 23 27.25 5.26 3.59
N CYS A 24 26.01 4.85 3.88
CA CYS A 24 25.74 3.55 4.51
C CYS A 24 26.16 2.37 3.63
N PHE A 25 25.89 2.44 2.33
CA PHE A 25 26.13 1.34 1.39
C PHE A 25 27.42 1.51 0.58
N GLN A 26 28.21 2.56 0.85
CA GLN A 26 29.48 2.86 0.17
C GLN A 26 29.33 3.01 -1.36
N HIS A 27 28.25 3.67 -1.79
CA HIS A 27 27.93 3.94 -3.19
C HIS A 27 27.80 5.44 -3.46
N SER A 28 28.02 5.84 -4.72
CA SER A 28 27.78 7.22 -5.13
C SER A 28 26.30 7.58 -5.08
N MET A 29 25.99 8.85 -4.86
CA MET A 29 24.62 9.38 -4.88
C MET A 29 23.89 9.08 -6.20
N ASP A 30 24.62 9.10 -7.32
CA ASP A 30 24.10 8.73 -8.64
C ASP A 30 23.66 7.27 -8.69
N THR A 31 24.45 6.37 -8.09
CA THR A 31 24.14 4.94 -8.03
C THR A 31 22.90 4.69 -7.19
N ILE A 32 22.81 5.30 -6.00
CA ILE A 32 21.63 5.20 -5.12
C ILE A 32 20.38 5.71 -5.85
N THR A 33 20.47 6.89 -6.47
CA THR A 33 19.36 7.50 -7.20
C THR A 33 18.94 6.65 -8.40
N LYS A 34 19.90 6.08 -9.13
CA LYS A 34 19.64 5.17 -10.25
C LYS A 34 18.91 3.93 -9.79
N TYR A 35 19.38 3.27 -8.72
CA TYR A 35 18.74 2.06 -8.19
C TYR A 35 17.31 2.33 -7.73
N PHE A 36 17.10 3.42 -6.99
CA PHE A 36 15.77 3.84 -6.58
C PHE A 36 14.84 4.07 -7.77
N LYS A 37 15.30 4.82 -8.79
CA LYS A 37 14.54 5.10 -10.01
C LYS A 37 14.20 3.83 -10.79
N CYS A 38 15.16 2.94 -11.00
CA CYS A 38 14.94 1.70 -11.72
C CYS A 38 13.87 0.83 -11.02
N LEU A 39 13.94 0.70 -9.69
CA LEU A 39 13.01 -0.14 -8.94
C LEU A 39 11.62 0.48 -8.81
N ILE A 40 11.52 1.79 -8.56
CA ILE A 40 10.20 2.45 -8.54
C ILE A 40 9.53 2.38 -9.92
N THR A 41 10.28 2.55 -11.01
CA THR A 41 9.73 2.40 -12.37
C THR A 41 9.28 0.96 -12.64
N PHE A 42 10.04 -0.03 -12.18
CA PHE A 42 9.66 -1.43 -12.31
C PHE A 42 8.39 -1.76 -11.52
N PHE A 43 8.32 -1.40 -10.24
CA PHE A 43 7.17 -1.68 -9.38
C PHE A 43 5.91 -0.91 -9.78
N SER A 44 6.06 0.29 -10.36
CA SER A 44 4.97 1.07 -10.91
C SER A 44 4.62 0.71 -12.36
N SER A 45 5.34 -0.24 -12.98
CA SER A 45 5.01 -0.67 -14.34
C SER A 45 3.67 -1.40 -14.35
N PRO A 46 2.80 -1.21 -15.37
CA PRO A 46 1.51 -1.90 -15.44
C PRO A 46 1.63 -3.42 -15.32
N LEU A 47 2.63 -4.00 -16.01
CA LEU A 47 2.96 -5.43 -15.96
C LEU A 47 3.16 -5.95 -14.53
N PHE A 48 3.94 -5.23 -13.71
CA PHE A 48 4.14 -5.64 -12.33
C PHE A 48 2.93 -5.27 -11.48
N TYR A 49 2.52 -4.01 -11.50
CA TYR A 49 1.50 -3.47 -10.62
C TYR A 49 0.16 -4.21 -10.76
N GLU A 50 -0.35 -4.37 -11.97
CA GLU A 50 -1.64 -5.05 -12.21
C GLU A 50 -1.57 -6.55 -11.93
N SER A 51 -0.39 -7.15 -12.05
CA SER A 51 -0.22 -8.56 -11.72
C SER A 51 -0.14 -8.80 -10.20
N GLN A 52 0.33 -7.84 -9.42
CA GLN A 52 0.57 -8.00 -7.97
C GLN A 52 -0.46 -7.30 -7.08
N VAL A 53 -1.09 -6.23 -7.55
CA VAL A 53 -2.05 -5.41 -6.78
C VAL A 53 -3.46 -5.64 -7.29
N GLN A 54 -4.37 -5.93 -6.38
CA GLN A 54 -5.78 -6.19 -6.63
C GLN A 54 -6.64 -5.19 -5.86
N PHE A 55 -7.75 -4.83 -6.48
CA PHE A 55 -8.80 -3.99 -5.89
C PHE A 55 -10.02 -4.88 -5.65
N PRO A 56 -10.07 -5.59 -4.50
CA PRO A 56 -11.17 -6.47 -4.18
C PRO A 56 -12.51 -5.73 -4.15
N MET A 57 -13.50 -6.36 -4.74
CA MET A 57 -14.89 -5.94 -4.79
C MET A 57 -15.72 -6.77 -3.81
N SER A 58 -16.99 -6.40 -3.61
CA SER A 58 -17.91 -7.14 -2.73
C SER A 58 -18.10 -8.61 -3.12
N ASN A 59 -17.84 -8.96 -4.38
CA ASN A 59 -17.93 -10.33 -4.91
C ASN A 59 -16.58 -11.05 -4.98
N THR A 60 -15.48 -10.46 -4.49
CA THR A 60 -14.18 -11.14 -4.48
C THR A 60 -14.24 -12.35 -3.56
N PRO A 61 -13.94 -13.56 -4.05
CA PRO A 61 -14.08 -14.78 -3.27
C PRO A 61 -13.09 -14.82 -2.11
N ILE A 62 -13.56 -15.23 -0.95
CA ILE A 62 -12.70 -15.48 0.22
C ILE A 62 -11.83 -16.70 -0.08
N SER A 63 -10.53 -16.62 0.24
CA SER A 63 -9.60 -17.73 0.05
C SER A 63 -10.11 -19.00 0.74
N GLN A 64 -10.00 -20.15 0.06
CA GLN A 64 -10.36 -21.45 0.62
C GLN A 64 -9.59 -21.78 1.88
N LYS A 65 -8.38 -21.22 2.06
CA LYS A 65 -7.58 -21.42 3.26
C LYS A 65 -8.24 -20.78 4.49
N ILE A 66 -8.89 -19.63 4.32
CA ILE A 66 -9.64 -18.94 5.37
C ILE A 66 -10.93 -19.71 5.67
N THR A 67 -11.68 -20.11 4.64
CA THR A 67 -12.99 -20.75 4.83
C THR A 67 -12.90 -22.18 5.37
N ARG A 68 -11.79 -22.88 5.12
CA ARG A 68 -11.58 -24.27 5.57
C ARG A 68 -10.89 -24.39 6.93
N ASP A 69 -10.16 -23.37 7.37
CA ASP A 69 -9.44 -23.42 8.65
C ASP A 69 -10.31 -22.86 9.78
N PRO A 70 -10.68 -23.70 10.78
CA PRO A 70 -11.50 -23.31 11.93
C PRO A 70 -11.01 -22.09 12.70
N HIS A 71 -9.69 -21.81 12.68
CA HIS A 71 -9.10 -20.69 13.42
C HIS A 71 -9.53 -19.33 12.87
N PHE A 72 -9.94 -19.24 11.60
CA PHE A 72 -10.40 -17.97 11.03
C PHE A 72 -11.88 -17.66 11.34
N ARG A 73 -12.65 -18.60 11.92
CA ARG A 73 -14.06 -18.36 12.28
C ARG A 73 -14.23 -17.24 13.30
N PHE A 74 -13.22 -17.02 14.16
CA PHE A 74 -13.24 -15.94 15.14
C PHE A 74 -13.10 -14.55 14.51
N PHE A 75 -12.74 -14.46 13.23
CA PHE A 75 -12.60 -13.21 12.49
C PHE A 75 -13.81 -12.92 11.58
N ASP A 76 -14.86 -13.75 11.62
CA ASP A 76 -16.09 -13.47 10.89
C ASP A 76 -16.71 -12.15 11.39
N GLN A 77 -17.04 -11.26 10.46
CA GLN A 77 -17.57 -9.92 10.72
C GLN A 77 -16.69 -8.99 11.58
N CYS A 78 -15.39 -9.27 11.73
CA CYS A 78 -14.46 -8.37 12.40
C CYS A 78 -14.07 -7.16 11.52
N ILE A 79 -14.97 -6.18 11.42
CA ILE A 79 -14.81 -5.00 10.53
C ILE A 79 -13.95 -3.88 11.16
N GLY A 80 -13.67 -3.90 12.47
CA GLY A 80 -13.03 -2.79 13.19
C GLY A 80 -11.61 -3.01 13.71
N ALA A 81 -11.03 -4.20 13.55
CA ALA A 81 -9.75 -4.54 14.19
C ALA A 81 -8.52 -4.07 13.40
N VAL A 82 -8.68 -3.75 12.11
CA VAL A 82 -7.55 -3.49 11.23
C VAL A 82 -7.34 -1.99 11.07
N ASN A 83 -6.23 -1.50 11.62
CA ASN A 83 -5.86 -0.09 11.52
C ASN A 83 -5.59 0.26 10.06
N SER A 84 -6.28 1.28 9.57
CA SER A 84 -6.27 1.68 8.18
C SER A 84 -5.28 2.83 7.96
N SER A 85 -4.60 2.84 6.82
CA SER A 85 -3.60 3.85 6.46
C SER A 85 -4.23 4.95 5.61
N HIS A 86 -3.90 6.20 5.91
CA HIS A 86 -4.31 7.32 5.08
C HIS A 86 -3.34 7.54 3.92
N ILE A 87 -3.84 7.46 2.69
CA ILE A 87 -3.09 7.79 1.48
C ILE A 87 -3.58 9.14 0.97
N CYS A 88 -2.66 10.06 0.67
CA CYS A 88 -3.02 11.34 0.07
C CYS A 88 -3.68 11.14 -1.30
N VAL A 89 -4.74 11.90 -1.57
CA VAL A 89 -5.48 11.82 -2.82
C VAL A 89 -5.60 13.19 -3.49
N PHE A 90 -5.66 13.18 -4.82
CA PHE A 90 -5.81 14.37 -5.65
C PHE A 90 -7.09 14.26 -6.50
N PRO A 91 -8.27 14.36 -5.86
CA PRO A 91 -9.56 14.22 -6.53
C PRO A 91 -9.93 15.48 -7.32
N SER A 92 -10.97 15.39 -8.15
CA SER A 92 -11.63 16.58 -8.73
C SER A 92 -12.36 17.38 -7.65
N SER A 93 -12.50 18.69 -7.85
CA SER A 93 -13.08 19.67 -6.89
C SER A 93 -14.36 19.19 -6.20
N ASN A 94 -15.26 18.54 -6.94
CA ASN A 94 -16.54 18.04 -6.44
C ASN A 94 -16.43 16.99 -5.33
N ASN A 95 -15.30 16.28 -5.24
CA ASN A 95 -15.08 15.20 -4.28
C ASN A 95 -14.26 15.62 -3.06
N HIS A 96 -13.77 16.86 -3.01
CA HIS A 96 -12.91 17.34 -1.91
C HIS A 96 -13.62 17.25 -0.56
N ALA A 97 -14.90 17.63 -0.49
CA ALA A 97 -15.67 17.63 0.76
C ALA A 97 -15.74 16.24 1.41
N PHE A 98 -15.75 15.17 0.60
CA PHE A 98 -15.83 13.79 1.08
C PHE A 98 -14.49 13.16 1.45
N LEU A 99 -13.37 13.76 0.99
CA LEU A 99 -12.02 13.23 1.12
C LEU A 99 -11.12 14.07 2.03
N CYS A 100 -11.61 15.22 2.51
CA CYS A 100 -10.96 16.01 3.54
C CYS A 100 -10.99 15.26 4.88
N ASN A 101 -9.81 14.98 5.43
CA ASN A 101 -9.70 14.46 6.79
C ASN A 101 -9.87 15.57 7.83
N ARG A 102 -9.92 15.18 9.11
CA ARG A 102 -10.09 16.11 10.26
C ARG A 102 -8.98 17.16 10.37
N LYS A 103 -7.84 16.96 9.72
CA LYS A 103 -6.70 17.89 9.68
C LYS A 103 -6.70 18.78 8.43
N GLY A 104 -7.72 18.69 7.57
CA GLY A 104 -7.85 19.49 6.34
C GLY A 104 -7.05 18.96 5.16
N PHE A 105 -6.40 17.80 5.27
CA PHE A 105 -5.71 17.18 4.13
C PHE A 105 -6.65 16.26 3.36
N LEU A 106 -6.47 16.22 2.03
CA LEU A 106 -7.16 15.27 1.17
C LEU A 106 -6.49 13.90 1.30
N SER A 107 -7.17 12.96 1.92
CA SER A 107 -6.65 11.61 2.12
C SER A 107 -7.78 10.58 2.06
N GLN A 108 -7.54 9.48 1.38
CA GLN A 108 -8.39 8.30 1.40
C GLN A 108 -7.90 7.35 2.48
N ASN A 109 -8.82 6.88 3.30
CA ASN A 109 -8.51 5.79 4.21
C ASN A 109 -8.42 4.48 3.42
N CYS A 110 -7.32 3.75 3.56
CA CYS A 110 -7.02 2.56 2.79
C CYS A 110 -6.61 1.41 3.71
N LEU A 111 -7.12 0.22 3.42
CA LEU A 111 -6.63 -1.02 4.01
C LEU A 111 -5.75 -1.74 2.99
N LEU A 112 -4.54 -2.08 3.39
CA LEU A 112 -3.63 -2.91 2.61
C LEU A 112 -3.52 -4.27 3.26
N ALA A 113 -3.81 -5.33 2.50
CA ALA A 113 -3.65 -6.71 2.92
C ALA A 113 -2.77 -7.46 1.91
N CYS A 114 -2.11 -8.52 2.35
CA CYS A 114 -1.39 -9.44 1.48
C CYS A 114 -2.01 -10.83 1.62
N ASP A 115 -2.39 -11.45 0.51
CA ASP A 115 -3.00 -12.78 0.54
C ASP A 115 -1.96 -13.90 0.57
N PHE A 116 -2.44 -15.15 0.66
CA PHE A 116 -1.58 -16.33 0.71
C PHE A 116 -0.80 -16.60 -0.58
N ASN A 117 -1.12 -15.91 -1.68
CA ASN A 117 -0.40 -15.98 -2.95
C ASN A 117 0.55 -14.78 -3.14
N PHE A 118 0.79 -14.01 -2.07
CA PHE A 118 1.61 -12.79 -2.08
C PHE A 118 1.06 -11.69 -3.01
N LYS A 119 -0.25 -11.64 -3.23
CA LYS A 119 -0.92 -10.52 -3.89
C LYS A 119 -1.35 -9.49 -2.87
N PHE A 120 -1.16 -8.22 -3.21
CA PHE A 120 -1.58 -7.10 -2.38
C PHE A 120 -3.00 -6.71 -2.73
N HIS A 121 -3.85 -6.60 -1.71
CA HIS A 121 -5.24 -6.18 -1.80
C HIS A 121 -5.35 -4.78 -1.21
N LEU A 122 -5.77 -3.81 -2.03
CA LEU A 122 -5.96 -2.42 -1.62
C LEU A 122 -7.46 -2.12 -1.57
N HIS A 123 -7.99 -1.87 -0.38
CA HIS A 123 -9.37 -1.46 -0.17
C HIS A 123 -9.44 0.02 0.19
N ALA A 124 -10.09 0.83 -0.65
CA ALA A 124 -10.45 2.20 -0.28
C ALA A 124 -11.67 2.14 0.66
N VAL A 125 -11.49 2.57 1.90
CA VAL A 125 -12.55 2.65 2.90
C VAL A 125 -13.19 4.01 2.84
N GLN A 126 -14.31 4.12 2.13
CA GLN A 126 -15.10 5.35 2.15
C GLN A 126 -15.78 5.47 3.51
N VAL A 127 -15.57 6.58 4.21
CA VAL A 127 -16.36 6.91 5.41
C VAL A 127 -17.74 7.32 4.90
N GLY A 128 -18.61 6.32 4.71
CA GLY A 128 -20.01 6.53 4.44
C GLY A 128 -20.68 7.09 5.70
N HIS A 129 -21.51 8.12 5.49
CA HIS A 129 -22.45 8.62 6.49
C HIS A 129 -23.22 7.41 7.06
N VAL A 130 -23.14 7.18 8.37
CA VAL A 130 -24.09 6.32 9.05
C VAL A 130 -25.42 7.06 8.95
N SER A 131 -26.28 6.64 8.02
CA SER A 131 -27.69 7.00 8.10
C SER A 131 -28.28 6.18 9.24
N HIS A 132 -28.77 6.90 10.25
CA HIS A 132 -29.55 6.36 11.36
C HIS A 132 -30.80 5.62 10.87
#